data_AF-A0A318TFT3-F1
#
_entry.id   AF-A0A318TFT3-F1
#
_cell.length_a   1.000
_cell.length_b   1.000
_cell.length_c   1.000
_cell.angle_alpha   90.00
_cell.angle_beta   90.00
_cell.angle_gamma   90.00
#
_symmetry.space_group_name_H-M   'P 1'
#
loop_
_entity.id
_entity.type
_entity.pdbx_description
1 polymer ?
#
loop_
_entity_poly.entity_id
_entity_poly.type
_entity_poly.pdbx_seq_one_letter_code
_entity_poly.pdbx_strand_id
1 'polypeptide(L)' 'MDKAAMRAEAERLMREAMENKALVVKHGNTVIMATCGKCGAVTKVSAPKGESRVDYVCKECGAKQRTI' A
#
# COMPACT_ATOMS: atom_id res chain seq x y z
N MET A 1 42.06 -5.12 5.07
CA MET A 1 41.12 -4.24 4.35
C MET A 1 41.89 -3.03 3.87
N ASP A 2 42.07 -2.92 2.56
CA ASP A 2 42.83 -1.82 1.96
C ASP A 2 42.05 -0.50 2.12
N LYS A 3 42.71 0.58 2.57
CA LYS A 3 42.05 1.88 2.81
C LYS A 3 41.47 2.47 1.52
N ALA A 4 42.01 2.10 0.36
CA ALA A 4 41.46 2.49 -0.94
C ALA A 4 40.11 1.81 -1.21
N ALA A 5 40.01 0.51 -0.90
CA ALA A 5 38.78 -0.26 -1.10
C ALA A 5 37.62 0.25 -0.23
N MET A 6 37.89 0.64 1.01
CA MET A 6 36.86 1.21 1.90
C MET A 6 36.35 2.58 1.46
N ARG A 7 37.19 3.41 0.82
CA ARG A 7 36.75 4.69 0.26
C ARG A 7 35.87 4.50 -0.97
N ALA A 8 36.25 3.60 -1.87
CA ALA A 8 35.46 3.26 -3.04
C ALA A 8 34.08 2.67 -2.65
N GLU A 9 34.03 1.85 -1.61
CA GLU A 9 32.77 1.32 -1.08
C GLU A 9 31.91 2.41 -0.43
N ALA A 10 32.52 3.32 0.34
CA ALA A 10 31.81 4.44 0.95
C ALA A 10 31.22 5.39 -0.10
N GLU A 11 31.95 5.70 -1.17
CA GLU A 11 31.44 6.51 -2.29
C GLU A 11 30.28 5.83 -3.01
N ARG A 12 30.36 4.50 -3.22
CA ARG A 12 29.25 3.73 -3.78
C ARG A 12 28.02 3.81 -2.89
N LEU A 13 28.18 3.57 -1.59
CA LEU A 13 27.09 3.60 -0.62
C LEU A 13 26.45 4.99 -0.51
N MET A 14 27.24 6.06 -0.57
CA MET A 14 26.75 7.44 -0.58
C MET A 14 25.94 7.76 -1.84
N ARG A 15 26.38 7.28 -3.00
CA ARG A 15 25.65 7.45 -4.26
C ARG A 15 24.31 6.71 -4.24
N GLU A 16 24.31 5.44 -3.82
CA GLU A 16 23.09 4.64 -3.66
C GLU A 16 22.13 5.27 -2.64
N ALA A 17 22.64 5.81 -1.54
CA ALA A 17 21.83 6.51 -0.55
C ALA A 17 21.21 7.81 -1.11
N MET A 18 21.96 8.58 -1.90
CA MET A 18 21.47 9.80 -2.55
C MET A 18 20.40 9.50 -3.60
N GLU A 19 20.58 8.44 -4.40
CA GLU A 19 19.59 7.99 -5.38
C GLU A 19 18.29 7.51 -4.70
N ASN A 20 18.40 6.78 -3.59
CA ASN A 20 17.24 6.25 -2.88
C ASN A 20 16.55 7.27 -1.96
N LYS A 21 17.21 8.36 -1.56
CA LYS A 21 16.64 9.39 -0.67
C LYS A 21 15.39 10.09 -1.26
N ALA A 22 15.27 10.12 -2.58
CA ALA A 22 14.12 10.70 -3.28
C ALA A 22 12.91 9.75 -3.36
N LEU A 23 13.04 8.48 -2.97
CA LEU A 23 11.96 7.50 -3.02
C LEU A 23 10.99 7.71 -1.86
N VAL A 24 10.07 8.66 -2.01
CA VAL A 24 8.92 8.80 -1.11
C VAL A 24 7.90 7.72 -1.48
N VAL A 25 7.90 6.60 -0.74
CA VAL A 25 6.90 5.54 -0.92
C VAL A 25 5.54 5.99 -0.37
N LYS A 26 4.77 6.72 -1.18
CA LYS A 26 3.40 7.11 -0.87
C LYS A 26 2.50 5.86 -0.91
N HIS A 27 2.21 5.31 0.26
CA HIS A 27 1.27 4.19 0.37
C HIS A 27 -0.15 4.75 0.13
N GLY A 28 -0.71 4.45 -1.05
CA GLY A 28 -2.07 4.86 -1.42
C GLY A 28 -3.15 4.03 -0.74
N ASN A 29 -4.41 4.34 -1.07
CA ASN A 29 -5.57 3.56 -0.63
C ASN A 29 -5.48 2.14 -1.22
N THR A 30 -5.80 1.13 -0.42
CA THR A 30 -5.85 -0.27 -0.84
C THR A 30 -7.25 -0.61 -1.35
N VAL A 31 -7.36 -1.57 -2.26
CA VAL A 31 -8.66 -2.06 -2.73
C VAL A 31 -8.99 -3.37 -2.03
N ILE A 32 -10.09 -3.39 -1.30
CA ILE A 32 -10.63 -4.58 -0.65
C ILE A 32 -11.74 -5.15 -1.55
N MET A 33 -11.65 -6.43 -1.87
CA MET A 33 -12.74 -7.17 -2.52
C MET A 33 -13.66 -7.72 -1.44
N ALA A 34 -14.81 -7.07 -1.24
CA ALA A 34 -15.76 -7.42 -0.20
C ALA A 34 -17.01 -8.07 -0.79
N THR A 35 -17.34 -9.27 -0.33
CA THR A 35 -18.58 -9.94 -0.71
C THR A 35 -19.74 -9.39 0.12
N CYS A 36 -20.78 -8.91 -0.55
CA CYS A 36 -22.00 -8.43 0.08
C CYS A 36 -22.73 -9.58 0.78
N GLY A 37 -22.99 -9.46 2.08
CA GLY A 37 -23.72 -10.46 2.87
C GLY A 37 -25.21 -10.60 2.52
N LYS A 38 -25.76 -9.67 1.73
CA LYS A 38 -27.20 -9.66 1.35
C LYS A 38 -27.46 -10.23 -0.05
N CYS A 39 -26.61 -9.92 -1.03
CA CYS A 39 -26.80 -10.35 -2.42
C CYS A 39 -25.66 -11.23 -2.96
N GLY A 40 -24.61 -11.50 -2.17
CA GLY A 40 -23.48 -12.33 -2.57
C GLY A 40 -22.53 -11.67 -3.59
N ALA A 41 -22.82 -10.43 -4.01
CA ALA A 41 -22.04 -9.70 -5.00
C ALA A 41 -20.67 -9.28 -4.47
N VAL A 42 -19.63 -9.40 -5.29
CA VAL A 42 -18.28 -8.93 -4.96
C VAL A 42 -18.17 -7.44 -5.28
N THR A 43 -18.08 -6.62 -4.24
CA THR A 43 -17.91 -5.17 -4.35
C THR A 43 -16.45 -4.79 -4.15
N LYS A 44 -15.90 -3.99 -5.07
CA LYS A 44 -14.59 -3.35 -4.89
C LYS A 44 -14.75 -2.13 -4.00
N VAL A 45 -14.10 -2.15 -2.84
CA VAL A 45 -14.13 -1.08 -1.84
C VAL A 45 -12.74 -0.46 -1.76
N SER A 46 -12.66 0.87 -1.85
CA SER A 46 -11.41 1.59 -1.61
C SER A 46 -11.26 1.81 -0.10
N ALA A 47 -10.18 1.31 0.48
CA ALA A 47 -9.90 1.41 1.89
C ALA A 47 -8.71 2.33 2.16
N PRO A 48 -8.82 3.27 3.12
CA PRO A 48 -7.67 4.06 3.54
C PRO A 48 -6.63 3.17 4.22
N LYS A 49 -5.37 3.62 4.16
CA LYS A 49 -4.24 2.88 4.72
C LYS A 49 -4.46 2.55 6.21
N GLY A 50 -4.38 1.26 6.54
CA GLY A 50 -4.48 0.77 7.92
C GLY A 50 -5.89 0.40 8.37
N GLU A 51 -6.92 0.62 7.54
CA GLU A 51 -8.29 0.23 7.86
C GLU A 51 -8.68 -1.05 7.12
N SER A 52 -8.91 -2.12 7.86
CA SER A 52 -9.42 -3.39 7.34
C SER A 52 -10.96 -3.42 7.23
N ARG A 53 -11.63 -2.52 7.97
CA ARG A 53 -13.10 -2.48 8.14
C ARG A 53 -13.70 -1.17 7.68
N VAL A 54 -14.03 -1.11 6.39
CA VAL A 54 -14.56 0.09 5.74
C VAL A 54 -16.05 -0.09 5.48
N ASP A 55 -16.82 0.96 5.75
CA ASP A 55 -18.23 1.01 5.39
C ASP A 55 -18.36 1.21 3.88
N TYR A 56 -19.07 0.30 3.22
CA TYR A 56 -19.32 0.35 1.79
C TYR A 56 -20.80 0.15 1.47
N VAL A 57 -21.23 0.79 0.40
CA VAL A 57 -22.55 0.55 -0.19
C VAL A 57 -22.37 -0.49 -1.28
N CYS A 58 -23.06 -1.61 -1.17
CA CYS A 58 -23.07 -2.61 -2.23
C CYS A 58 -23.67 -2.00 -3.51
N LYS A 59 -22.95 -2.08 -4.62
CA LYS A 59 -23.37 -1.50 -5.89
C LYS A 59 -24.60 -2.17 -6.51
N GLU A 60 -24.84 -3.44 -6.20
CA GLU A 60 -25.95 -4.19 -6.79
C GLU A 60 -27.25 -4.10 -5.98
N CYS A 61 -27.17 -4.06 -4.65
CA CYS A 61 -28.36 -4.06 -3.79
C CYS A 61 -28.54 -2.80 -2.94
N GLY A 62 -27.61 -1.84 -2.98
CA GLY A 62 -27.69 -0.59 -2.23
C GLY A 62 -27.55 -0.72 -0.71
N ALA A 63 -27.27 -1.93 -0.19
CA ALA A 63 -27.12 -2.15 1.24
C ALA A 63 -25.81 -1.53 1.76
N LYS A 64 -25.91 -0.73 2.83
CA LYS A 64 -24.77 -0.26 3.62
C LYS A 64 -24.26 -1.41 4.48
N GLN A 65 -23.01 -1.81 4.28
CA GLN A 65 -22.37 -2.91 5.00
C GLN A 65 -20.95 -2.50 5.39
N ARG A 66 -20.40 -3.17 6.39
CA ARG A 66 -19.01 -3.00 6.78
C ARG A 66 -18.23 -4.24 6.35
N THR A 67 -17.04 -4.05 5.78
CA THR A 67 -16.15 -5.19 5.46
C THR A 67 -15.79 -5.96 6.73
N ILE A 68 -15.66 -7.30 6.61
CA ILE A 68 -15.46 -8.23 7.74
C ILE A 68 -14.05 -8.14 8.32
#